data_AF-A0A3P8QNA3-F1
#
_entry.id   AF-A0A3P8QNA3-F1
#
_cell.length_a   1.000
_cell.length_b   1.000
_cell.length_c   1.000
_cell.angle_alpha   90.00
_cell.angle_beta   90.00
_cell.angle_gamma   90.00
#
_symmetry.space_group_name_H-M   'P 1'
#
loop_
_entity.id
_entity.type
_entity.pdbx_description
1 polymer ?
#
loop_
_entity_poly.entity_id
_entity_poly.type
_entity_poly.pdbx_seq_one_letter_code
_entity_poly.pdbx_strand_id
1 'polypeptide(L)'
;MLKPLNVFLCRSGVFKEHDIETPHGVLHVTMRGVPKGNRPIILTYHDIGLNHKSCFNTLFNYEDMQEITQHFAVVHVDAPGQQEGAPPFPTGYRYPTMDELAEMLPSVLTQVNSVIGIGVGAGAYILTRFALNNPSLVEGLVLINVDPCAEGWIDWAASKLSGWTSNLVDIVMAHHFSTDELTDNQELIQTYRLHIAQDINQDNLALFCGSYQYRRDLEIERPIVGLNEDTVNTLTCPALLVVGDTSPAVEAVVECNSRLNPTKTTLLKMADCGGLPQVVQPGKLAEAFKYFVQGMGYSNDECHLFISVFILTHSDGDFIMVRSTTTGRESYVPIEYTARVTDRWLFKGISRYKAVELLMRPNNQNGAFLIRESETSRDSYSLSILRRTSSSHQDCVKHYRISTLPNGWVYISPSLTFSTLHCMVEHYSETADGLCCRLAMPCFIQGLDNAEEARPIPITTRRPTIKWKEISRLSDHSLVSEGLREAIYSYLQMTEAGENSCWDT
;
A
#
# COMPACT_ATOMS: atom_id res chain seq x y z
N MET A 1 -33.38 -14.83 5.11
CA MET A 1 -32.27 -15.01 4.14
C MET A 1 -31.34 -13.81 4.30
N LEU A 2 -30.22 -13.98 5.00
CA LEU A 2 -29.22 -12.90 5.15
C LEU A 2 -28.58 -12.68 3.78
N LYS A 3 -28.60 -11.45 3.25
CA LYS A 3 -27.85 -11.10 2.03
C LYS A 3 -26.36 -11.42 2.27
N PRO A 4 -25.62 -11.95 1.29
CA PRO A 4 -24.18 -12.11 1.42
C PRO A 4 -23.58 -10.74 1.73
N LEU A 5 -22.96 -10.62 2.91
CA LEU A 5 -22.21 -9.42 3.26
C LEU A 5 -20.93 -9.46 2.42
N ASN A 6 -20.85 -8.64 1.37
CA ASN A 6 -19.60 -8.44 0.65
C ASN A 6 -18.66 -7.66 1.56
N VAL A 7 -17.74 -8.38 2.19
CA VAL A 7 -16.72 -7.80 3.07
C VAL A 7 -15.45 -7.61 2.26
N PHE A 8 -14.91 -6.40 2.28
CA PHE A 8 -13.65 -6.08 1.62
C PHE A 8 -12.54 -5.94 2.65
N LEU A 9 -11.39 -6.56 2.39
CA LEU A 9 -10.14 -6.30 3.10
C LEU A 9 -9.38 -5.26 2.27
N CYS A 10 -9.17 -4.07 2.82
CA CYS A 10 -8.36 -3.05 2.15
C CYS A 10 -6.89 -3.27 2.46
N ARG A 11 -6.04 -3.35 1.43
CA ARG A 11 -4.60 -3.05 1.58
C ARG A 11 -4.51 -1.57 1.96
N SER A 12 -3.88 -1.25 3.09
CA SER A 12 -3.82 0.14 3.56
C SER A 12 -3.02 1.00 2.57
N GLY A 13 -3.71 1.69 1.68
CA GLY A 13 -3.15 2.65 0.74
C GLY A 13 -4.27 3.59 0.31
N VAL A 14 -4.71 4.46 1.23
CA VAL A 14 -5.53 5.60 0.80
C VAL A 14 -4.58 6.52 0.06
N PHE A 15 -4.80 6.68 -1.25
CA PHE A 15 -4.15 7.71 -2.03
C PHE A 15 -4.86 9.02 -1.75
N LYS A 16 -4.11 10.03 -1.32
CA LYS A 16 -4.64 11.39 -1.23
C LYS A 16 -3.67 12.36 -1.85
N GLU A 17 -4.12 12.97 -2.92
CA GLU A 17 -3.47 14.11 -3.54
C GLU A 17 -3.80 15.38 -2.73
N HIS A 18 -2.78 16.21 -2.53
CA HIS A 18 -2.92 17.49 -1.85
C HIS A 18 -2.05 18.52 -2.57
N ASP A 19 -2.60 19.72 -2.73
CA ASP A 19 -1.85 20.89 -3.13
C ASP A 19 -1.46 21.66 -1.86
N ILE A 20 -0.17 21.72 -1.58
CA ILE A 20 0.38 22.36 -0.39
C ILE A 20 0.88 23.75 -0.77
N GLU A 21 0.32 24.78 -0.14
CA GLU A 21 0.85 26.13 -0.25
C GLU A 21 2.19 26.24 0.49
N THR A 22 3.20 26.76 -0.20
CA THR A 22 4.54 26.98 0.35
C THR A 22 4.99 28.41 0.08
N PRO A 23 6.09 28.88 0.69
CA PRO A 23 6.63 30.23 0.44
C PRO A 23 6.93 30.52 -1.03
N HIS A 24 7.18 29.49 -1.84
CA HIS A 24 7.63 29.59 -3.23
C HIS A 24 6.60 29.05 -4.24
N GLY A 25 5.33 28.97 -3.83
CA GLY A 25 4.22 28.52 -4.67
C GLY A 25 3.60 27.21 -4.18
N VAL A 26 2.76 26.62 -5.02
CA VAL A 26 2.04 25.39 -4.70
C VAL A 26 2.90 24.17 -5.04
N LEU A 27 2.97 23.22 -4.12
CA LEU A 27 3.62 21.93 -4.29
C LEU A 27 2.57 20.82 -4.28
N HIS A 28 2.47 20.08 -5.38
CA HIS A 28 1.57 18.94 -5.48
C HIS A 28 2.21 17.72 -4.82
N VAL A 29 1.46 17.05 -3.93
CA VAL A 29 1.94 15.84 -3.26
C VAL A 29 0.91 14.73 -3.28
N THR A 30 1.37 13.50 -3.48
CA THR A 30 0.55 12.29 -3.40
C THR A 30 0.96 11.48 -2.17
N MET A 31 0.07 11.40 -1.19
CA MET A 31 0.30 10.58 0.01
C MET A 31 -0.27 9.18 -0.18
N ARG A 32 0.52 8.16 0.19
CA ARG A 32 0.15 6.75 0.26
C ARG A 32 0.36 6.23 1.69
N GLY A 33 -0.67 5.62 2.25
CA GLY A 33 -0.63 5.11 3.62
C GLY A 33 -0.92 6.21 4.66
N VAL A 34 -0.78 5.88 5.94
CA VAL A 34 -1.04 6.80 7.06
C VAL A 34 0.18 6.82 7.97
N PRO A 35 0.73 7.99 8.35
CA PRO A 35 1.84 8.07 9.29
C PRO A 35 1.49 7.37 10.61
N LYS A 36 2.40 6.56 11.14
CA LYS A 36 2.18 5.75 12.35
C LYS A 36 3.15 6.14 13.46
N GLY A 37 2.61 6.67 14.56
CA GLY A 37 3.39 7.00 15.76
C GLY A 37 4.54 7.94 15.45
N ASN A 38 5.74 7.62 15.94
CA ASN A 38 6.97 8.38 15.70
C ASN A 38 7.80 7.87 14.52
N ARG A 39 7.25 7.00 13.65
CA ARG A 39 8.00 6.53 12.48
C ARG A 39 8.15 7.66 11.46
N PRO A 40 9.32 7.80 10.80
CA PRO A 40 9.49 8.76 9.73
C PRO A 40 8.56 8.43 8.57
N ILE A 41 8.29 9.43 7.73
CA ILE A 41 7.68 9.18 6.42
C ILE A 41 8.76 8.94 5.37
N ILE A 42 8.44 8.21 4.31
CA ILE A 42 9.29 8.14 3.12
C ILE A 42 8.88 9.30 2.21
N LEU A 43 9.79 10.24 1.96
CA LEU A 43 9.56 11.40 1.09
C LEU A 43 10.31 11.18 -0.22
N THR A 44 9.63 11.27 -1.37
CA THR A 44 10.29 11.09 -2.68
C THR A 44 10.32 12.38 -3.48
N TYR A 45 11.42 12.65 -4.18
CA TYR A 45 11.56 13.78 -5.10
C TYR A 45 12.15 13.31 -6.44
N HIS A 46 11.44 13.53 -7.53
CA HIS A 46 11.80 13.01 -8.86
C HIS A 46 12.87 13.85 -9.56
N ASP A 47 13.36 13.36 -10.69
CA ASP A 47 14.33 14.05 -11.54
C ASP A 47 13.65 14.88 -12.64
N ILE A 48 14.44 15.68 -13.37
CA ILE A 48 13.98 16.49 -14.52
C ILE A 48 13.35 15.63 -15.60
N GLY A 49 12.24 16.11 -16.18
CA GLY A 49 11.49 15.38 -17.20
C GLY A 49 10.73 14.16 -16.68
N LEU A 50 10.69 13.95 -15.37
CA LEU A 50 9.87 12.94 -14.75
C LEU A 50 8.86 13.61 -13.80
N ASN A 51 7.94 12.82 -13.29
CA ASN A 51 7.15 13.12 -12.11
C ASN A 51 7.18 11.91 -11.16
N HIS A 52 6.46 11.94 -10.04
CA HIS A 52 6.51 10.82 -9.10
C HIS A 52 6.04 9.49 -9.71
N LYS A 53 5.10 9.53 -10.67
CA LYS A 53 4.58 8.33 -11.31
C LYS A 53 5.64 7.67 -12.17
N SER A 54 6.22 8.41 -13.10
CA SER A 54 7.26 7.89 -14.00
C SER A 54 8.56 7.58 -13.26
N CYS A 55 8.89 8.34 -12.21
CA CYS A 55 10.14 8.15 -11.47
C CYS A 55 10.08 6.99 -10.47
N PHE A 56 8.95 6.77 -9.79
CA PHE A 56 8.90 5.90 -8.60
C PHE A 56 7.84 4.80 -8.61
N ASN A 57 6.82 4.84 -9.47
CA ASN A 57 5.77 3.81 -9.42
C ASN A 57 6.33 2.40 -9.61
N THR A 58 7.27 2.20 -10.53
CA THR A 58 7.90 0.89 -10.75
C THR A 58 8.54 0.36 -9.48
N LEU A 59 9.30 1.20 -8.76
CA LEU A 59 9.94 0.80 -7.51
C LEU A 59 8.92 0.54 -6.40
N PHE A 60 8.00 1.48 -6.15
CA PHE A 60 7.06 1.39 -5.02
C PHE A 60 5.93 0.38 -5.23
N ASN A 61 5.69 -0.04 -6.47
CA ASN A 61 4.76 -1.12 -6.80
C ASN A 61 5.45 -2.49 -6.87
N TYR A 62 6.78 -2.55 -6.78
CA TYR A 62 7.52 -3.80 -6.71
C TYR A 62 7.24 -4.54 -5.40
N GLU A 63 7.05 -5.86 -5.45
CA GLU A 63 6.57 -6.66 -4.31
C GLU A 63 7.43 -6.47 -3.05
N ASP A 64 8.76 -6.56 -3.19
CA ASP A 64 9.69 -6.40 -2.05
C ASP A 64 9.65 -4.99 -1.45
N MET A 65 9.41 -3.95 -2.27
CA MET A 65 9.29 -2.57 -1.79
C MET A 65 7.95 -2.34 -1.07
N GLN A 66 6.88 -3.01 -1.47
CA GLN A 66 5.60 -2.97 -0.77
C GLN A 66 5.71 -3.57 0.64
N GLU A 67 6.54 -4.60 0.83
CA GLU A 67 6.79 -5.17 2.16
C GLU A 67 7.46 -4.18 3.12
N ILE A 68 8.30 -3.29 2.59
CA ILE A 68 8.97 -2.24 3.37
C ILE A 68 7.96 -1.11 3.62
N THR A 69 7.37 -0.58 2.56
CA THR A 69 6.55 0.64 2.58
C THR A 69 5.21 0.49 3.30
N GLN A 70 4.69 -0.72 3.53
CA GLN A 70 3.51 -0.93 4.41
C GLN A 70 3.71 -0.46 5.87
N HIS A 71 4.97 -0.30 6.30
CA HIS A 71 5.34 0.16 7.64
C HIS A 71 5.54 1.68 7.72
N PHE A 72 5.58 2.37 6.58
CA PHE A 72 5.82 3.80 6.47
C PHE A 72 4.62 4.47 5.77
N ALA A 73 4.43 5.76 6.00
CA ALA A 73 3.69 6.55 5.03
C ALA A 73 4.64 7.00 3.95
N VAL A 74 4.18 7.02 2.70
CA VAL A 74 4.96 7.51 1.57
C VAL A 74 4.33 8.79 1.07
N VAL A 75 5.14 9.84 0.92
CA VAL A 75 4.72 11.12 0.34
C VAL A 75 5.55 11.35 -0.91
N HIS A 76 4.87 11.33 -2.05
CA HIS A 76 5.47 11.63 -3.33
C HIS A 76 5.31 13.11 -3.63
N VAL A 77 6.42 13.80 -3.88
CA VAL A 77 6.43 15.22 -4.25
C VAL A 77 6.61 15.33 -5.76
N ASP A 78 5.72 16.08 -6.41
CA ASP A 78 5.92 16.57 -7.77
C ASP A 78 6.46 18.00 -7.72
N ALA A 79 7.56 18.24 -8.43
CA ALA A 79 8.12 19.58 -8.58
C ALA A 79 7.06 20.51 -9.24
N PRO A 80 7.09 21.83 -8.95
CA PRO A 80 6.08 22.76 -9.43
C PRO A 80 5.81 22.64 -10.94
N GLY A 81 4.56 22.36 -11.30
CA GLY A 81 4.13 22.27 -12.70
C GLY A 81 4.57 21.00 -13.44
N GLN A 82 5.16 20.01 -12.74
CA GLN A 82 5.54 18.72 -13.30
C GLN A 82 4.51 17.61 -13.03
N GLN A 83 3.51 17.87 -12.17
CA GLN A 83 2.41 16.94 -11.95
C GLN A 83 1.57 16.75 -13.22
N GLU A 84 0.94 15.59 -13.35
CA GLU A 84 0.12 15.25 -14.52
C GLU A 84 -1.03 16.25 -14.72
N GLY A 85 -1.19 16.74 -15.95
CA GLY A 85 -2.22 17.72 -16.27
C GLY A 85 -1.99 19.13 -15.72
N ALA A 86 -0.77 19.45 -15.25
CA ALA A 86 -0.43 20.78 -14.77
C ALA A 86 -0.64 21.87 -15.85
N PRO A 87 -1.31 22.99 -15.50
CA PRO A 87 -1.44 24.12 -16.41
C PRO A 87 -0.07 24.77 -16.66
N PRO A 88 0.15 25.39 -17.84
CA PRO A 88 1.38 26.13 -18.09
C PRO A 88 1.45 27.35 -17.17
N PHE A 89 2.65 27.62 -16.64
CA PHE A 89 2.89 28.86 -15.92
C PHE A 89 2.80 30.08 -16.87
N PRO A 90 2.42 31.27 -16.36
CA PRO A 90 2.39 32.49 -17.16
C PRO A 90 3.77 32.83 -17.75
N THR A 91 3.78 33.47 -18.92
CA THR A 91 5.02 33.98 -19.52
C THR A 91 5.75 34.93 -18.55
N GLY A 92 7.05 34.69 -18.32
CA GLY A 92 7.86 35.46 -17.37
C GLY A 92 7.72 35.01 -15.91
N TYR A 93 7.05 33.89 -15.65
CA TYR A 93 7.01 33.28 -14.32
C TYR A 93 8.43 33.00 -13.81
N ARG A 94 8.73 33.46 -12.59
CA ARG A 94 9.98 33.16 -11.91
C ARG A 94 9.85 31.81 -11.23
N TYR A 95 10.38 30.79 -11.88
CA TYR A 95 10.42 29.44 -11.33
C TYR A 95 11.37 29.36 -10.11
N PRO A 96 11.04 28.59 -9.05
CA PRO A 96 11.91 28.46 -7.89
C PRO A 96 13.28 27.88 -8.25
N THR A 97 14.34 28.44 -7.67
CA THR A 97 15.69 27.89 -7.73
C THR A 97 15.77 26.55 -6.99
N MET A 98 16.82 25.76 -7.23
CA MET A 98 17.02 24.47 -6.54
C MET A 98 17.06 24.60 -4.99
N ASP A 99 17.57 25.72 -4.47
CA ASP A 99 17.58 25.99 -3.03
C ASP A 99 16.18 26.38 -2.53
N GLU A 100 15.45 27.22 -3.27
CA GLU A 100 14.05 27.57 -2.97
C GLU A 100 13.14 26.33 -3.04
N LEU A 101 13.36 25.40 -3.97
CA LEU A 101 12.64 24.11 -4.02
C LEU A 101 12.87 23.27 -2.75
N ALA A 102 14.08 23.28 -2.21
CA ALA A 102 14.38 22.62 -0.93
C ALA A 102 13.69 23.30 0.26
N GLU A 103 13.53 24.63 0.22
CA GLU A 103 12.80 25.42 1.22
C GLU A 103 11.28 25.19 1.21
N MET A 104 10.72 24.61 0.14
CA MET A 104 9.31 24.22 0.08
C MET A 104 9.02 22.99 0.95
N LEU A 105 9.98 22.08 1.10
CA LEU A 105 9.79 20.77 1.73
C LEU A 105 9.37 20.80 3.22
N PRO A 106 9.86 21.72 4.09
CA PRO A 106 9.34 21.85 5.45
C PRO A 106 7.81 21.99 5.52
N SER A 107 7.17 22.63 4.53
CA SER A 107 5.72 22.82 4.49
C SER A 107 4.95 21.51 4.30
N VAL A 108 5.57 20.53 3.65
CA VAL A 108 5.04 19.16 3.49
C VAL A 108 5.05 18.41 4.83
N LEU A 109 5.95 18.82 5.75
CA LEU A 109 6.24 18.08 6.98
C LEU A 109 5.53 18.62 8.22
N THR A 110 4.57 19.53 8.08
CA THR A 110 3.92 20.22 9.21
C THR A 110 3.25 19.32 10.25
N GLN A 111 2.97 18.05 9.92
CA GLN A 111 2.34 17.06 10.81
C GLN A 111 3.20 15.81 11.09
N VAL A 112 4.48 15.80 10.68
CA VAL A 112 5.36 14.63 10.82
C VAL A 112 6.69 15.01 11.47
N ASN A 113 7.29 14.06 12.19
CA ASN A 113 8.48 14.33 12.98
C ASN A 113 9.76 14.37 12.12
N SER A 114 9.82 13.55 11.08
CA SER A 114 11.04 13.31 10.31
C SER A 114 10.78 12.52 9.02
N VAL A 115 11.78 12.48 8.14
CA VAL A 115 11.70 11.80 6.84
C VAL A 115 12.90 10.91 6.55
N ILE A 116 12.65 9.87 5.77
CA ILE A 116 13.65 9.16 4.97
C ILE A 116 13.44 9.60 3.51
N GLY A 117 14.38 10.35 2.96
CA GLY A 117 14.28 10.90 1.61
C GLY A 117 14.76 9.92 0.54
N ILE A 118 14.07 9.84 -0.59
CA ILE A 118 14.52 9.13 -1.81
C ILE A 118 14.46 10.10 -2.99
N GLY A 119 15.63 10.48 -3.51
CA GLY A 119 15.74 11.45 -4.59
C GLY A 119 16.45 10.87 -5.81
N VAL A 120 16.07 11.32 -7.00
CA VAL A 120 16.75 11.00 -8.26
C VAL A 120 17.23 12.30 -8.92
N GLY A 121 18.51 12.38 -9.31
CA GLY A 121 19.10 13.53 -9.99
C GLY A 121 18.81 14.86 -9.31
N ALA A 122 18.02 15.72 -9.95
CA ALA A 122 17.56 16.99 -9.38
C ALA A 122 16.86 16.80 -8.02
N GLY A 123 16.02 15.79 -7.87
CA GLY A 123 15.40 15.46 -6.58
C GLY A 123 16.40 15.00 -5.52
N ALA A 124 17.48 14.31 -5.92
CA ALA A 124 18.56 13.95 -5.01
C ALA A 124 19.34 15.19 -4.53
N TYR A 125 19.60 16.15 -5.42
CA TYR A 125 20.18 17.45 -5.06
C TYR A 125 19.28 18.21 -4.08
N ILE A 126 17.97 18.33 -4.38
CA ILE A 126 17.00 19.06 -3.54
C ILE A 126 16.91 18.46 -2.15
N LEU A 127 16.80 17.13 -2.05
CA LEU A 127 16.75 16.45 -0.75
C LEU A 127 18.05 16.59 0.03
N THR A 128 19.20 16.61 -0.66
CA THR A 128 20.49 16.86 -0.01
C THR A 128 20.56 18.28 0.55
N ARG A 129 20.18 19.29 -0.24
CA ARG A 129 20.11 20.68 0.24
C ARG A 129 19.12 20.84 1.40
N PHE A 130 17.97 20.19 1.32
CA PHE A 130 16.98 20.18 2.40
C PHE A 130 17.55 19.58 3.69
N ALA A 131 18.29 18.48 3.61
CA ALA A 131 18.93 17.85 4.77
C ALA A 131 20.05 18.70 5.37
N LEU A 132 20.83 19.41 4.55
CA LEU A 132 21.83 20.37 5.03
C LEU A 132 21.18 21.53 5.78
N ASN A 133 20.04 22.03 5.29
CA ASN A 133 19.31 23.14 5.90
C ASN A 133 18.53 22.71 7.15
N ASN A 134 18.03 21.47 7.19
CA ASN A 134 17.13 20.96 8.23
C ASN A 134 17.54 19.56 8.72
N PRO A 135 18.75 19.40 9.29
CA PRO A 135 19.31 18.09 9.63
C PRO A 135 18.49 17.32 10.67
N SER A 136 17.68 18.01 11.48
CA SER A 136 16.80 17.38 12.48
C SER A 136 15.55 16.73 11.87
N LEU A 137 15.16 17.11 10.65
CA LEU A 137 13.98 16.58 9.97
C LEU A 137 14.32 15.38 9.07
N VAL A 138 15.60 15.09 8.83
CA VAL A 138 16.04 14.05 7.89
C VAL A 138 16.80 12.96 8.62
N GLU A 139 16.23 11.77 8.62
CA GLU A 139 16.83 10.59 9.26
C GLU A 139 17.73 9.79 8.33
N GLY A 140 17.51 9.87 7.02
CA GLY A 140 18.35 9.21 6.03
C GLY A 140 18.00 9.63 4.62
N LEU A 141 18.95 9.49 3.70
CA LEU A 141 18.79 9.82 2.30
C LEU A 141 19.20 8.65 1.40
N VAL A 142 18.39 8.36 0.39
CA VAL A 142 18.75 7.52 -0.76
C VAL A 142 18.87 8.46 -1.97
N LEU A 143 20.09 8.60 -2.49
CA LEU A 143 20.42 9.58 -3.52
C LEU A 143 20.83 8.84 -4.80
N ILE A 144 19.92 8.78 -5.75
CA ILE A 144 20.11 8.11 -7.04
C ILE A 144 20.61 9.13 -8.06
N ASN A 145 21.73 8.88 -8.72
CA ASN A 145 22.32 9.76 -9.75
C ASN A 145 22.49 11.23 -9.30
N VAL A 146 22.84 11.44 -8.02
CA VAL A 146 23.09 12.80 -7.51
C VAL A 146 24.32 13.41 -8.16
N ASP A 147 24.21 14.68 -8.55
CA ASP A 147 25.33 15.52 -8.95
C ASP A 147 25.44 16.73 -8.00
N PRO A 148 26.49 16.81 -7.17
CA PRO A 148 26.66 17.89 -6.20
C PRO A 148 27.23 19.17 -6.82
N CYS A 149 27.67 19.13 -8.08
CA CYS A 149 28.45 20.19 -8.72
C CYS A 149 27.56 21.16 -9.50
N ALA A 150 28.04 22.40 -9.66
CA ALA A 150 27.38 23.45 -10.43
C ALA A 150 27.64 23.35 -11.96
N GLU A 151 27.96 22.16 -12.47
CA GLU A 151 28.27 22.01 -13.90
C GLU A 151 26.99 22.09 -14.76
N GLY A 152 27.09 22.85 -15.85
CA GLY A 152 26.02 23.04 -16.81
C GLY A 152 25.73 21.75 -17.57
N TRP A 153 24.69 21.02 -17.17
CA TRP A 153 24.34 19.72 -17.72
C TRP A 153 23.76 19.80 -19.13
N ILE A 154 23.10 20.91 -19.50
CA ILE A 154 22.46 21.07 -20.82
C ILE A 154 23.48 21.09 -21.95
N ASP A 155 24.56 21.87 -21.81
CA ASP A 155 25.61 21.95 -22.84
C ASP A 155 26.37 20.61 -22.95
N TRP A 156 26.59 19.96 -21.81
CA TRP A 156 27.15 18.61 -21.76
C TRP A 156 26.23 17.60 -22.48
N ALA A 157 24.93 17.60 -22.21
CA ALA A 157 23.97 16.69 -22.84
C ALA A 157 23.85 16.96 -24.35
N ALA A 158 23.78 18.24 -24.75
CA ALA A 158 23.78 18.64 -26.16
C ALA A 158 25.04 18.17 -26.90
N SER A 159 26.21 18.17 -26.23
CA SER A 159 27.47 17.68 -26.82
C SER A 159 27.44 16.17 -27.12
N LYS A 160 26.64 15.38 -26.38
CA LYS A 160 26.48 13.93 -26.57
C LYS A 160 25.53 13.58 -27.72
N LEU A 161 24.72 14.54 -28.17
CA LEU A 161 23.61 14.34 -29.11
C LEU A 161 23.96 14.69 -30.56
N SER A 162 25.23 14.61 -30.99
CA SER A 162 25.64 14.99 -32.35
C SER A 162 24.81 14.25 -33.42
N GLY A 163 23.83 14.93 -34.02
CA GLY A 163 22.91 14.39 -35.02
C GLY A 163 21.43 14.32 -34.62
N TRP A 164 21.07 14.55 -33.35
CA TRP A 164 19.68 14.63 -32.88
C TRP A 164 19.20 16.09 -32.87
N THR A 165 17.90 16.32 -33.03
CA THR A 165 17.30 17.66 -32.94
C THR A 165 17.55 18.26 -31.55
N SER A 166 17.82 19.57 -31.45
CA SER A 166 18.02 20.28 -30.17
C SER A 166 16.72 20.48 -29.38
N ASN A 167 15.85 19.48 -29.38
CA ASN A 167 14.59 19.52 -28.64
C ASN A 167 14.87 19.17 -27.16
N LEU A 168 14.17 19.84 -26.25
CA LEU A 168 14.25 19.63 -24.81
C LEU A 168 14.08 18.16 -24.41
N VAL A 169 13.18 17.43 -25.07
CA VAL A 169 12.98 16.00 -24.82
C VAL A 169 14.26 15.21 -25.04
N ASP A 170 14.98 15.46 -26.13
CA ASP A 170 16.24 14.77 -26.45
C ASP A 170 17.34 15.08 -25.43
N ILE A 171 17.42 16.34 -25.01
CA ILE A 171 18.36 16.81 -23.99
C ILE A 171 18.11 16.11 -22.65
N VAL A 172 16.84 16.02 -22.23
CA VAL A 172 16.44 15.28 -21.02
C VAL A 172 16.73 13.79 -21.14
N MET A 173 16.49 13.18 -22.31
CA MET A 173 16.82 11.77 -22.54
C MET A 173 18.32 11.50 -22.42
N ALA A 174 19.18 12.39 -22.92
CA ALA A 174 20.63 12.29 -22.80
C ALA A 174 21.16 12.56 -21.38
N HIS A 175 20.39 13.24 -20.53
CA HIS A 175 20.68 13.36 -19.09
C HIS A 175 20.46 12.04 -18.36
N HIS A 176 19.37 11.34 -18.70
CA HIS A 176 19.03 10.07 -18.04
C HIS A 176 19.87 8.91 -18.54
N PHE A 177 20.04 8.77 -19.86
CA PHE A 177 20.54 7.54 -20.47
C PHE A 177 21.88 7.75 -21.16
N SER A 178 22.74 6.74 -21.08
CA SER A 178 23.98 6.70 -21.86
C SER A 178 23.70 6.58 -23.36
N THR A 179 24.68 6.94 -24.19
CA THR A 179 24.55 6.83 -25.66
C THR A 179 24.23 5.41 -26.10
N ASP A 180 24.84 4.40 -25.47
CA ASP A 180 24.59 2.99 -25.77
C ASP A 180 23.16 2.57 -25.34
N GLU A 181 22.67 3.03 -24.20
CA GLU A 181 21.28 2.76 -23.78
C GLU A 181 20.25 3.39 -24.72
N LEU A 182 20.52 4.61 -25.20
CA LEU A 182 19.66 5.32 -26.15
C LEU A 182 19.53 4.58 -27.49
N THR A 183 20.55 3.81 -27.91
CA THR A 183 20.49 3.03 -29.15
C THR A 183 19.91 1.64 -28.96
N ASP A 184 20.19 0.99 -27.82
CA ASP A 184 20.00 -0.45 -27.68
C ASP A 184 18.64 -0.84 -27.06
N ASN A 185 18.08 -0.03 -26.17
CA ASN A 185 16.86 -0.39 -25.41
C ASN A 185 15.61 0.34 -25.91
N GLN A 186 15.15 0.00 -27.12
CA GLN A 186 14.13 0.79 -27.81
C GLN A 186 12.79 0.92 -27.08
N GLU A 187 12.34 -0.08 -26.32
CA GLU A 187 11.03 -0.04 -25.65
C GLU A 187 11.03 0.91 -24.44
N LEU A 188 12.03 0.79 -23.55
CA LEU A 188 12.16 1.67 -22.39
C LEU A 188 12.39 3.11 -22.83
N ILE A 189 13.32 3.33 -23.75
CA ILE A 189 13.66 4.65 -24.27
C ILE A 189 12.45 5.30 -24.94
N GLN A 190 11.71 4.55 -25.77
CA GLN A 190 10.52 5.10 -26.42
C GLN A 190 9.41 5.43 -25.42
N THR A 191 9.23 4.61 -24.38
CA THR A 191 8.25 4.85 -23.31
C THR A 191 8.55 6.16 -22.58
N TYR A 192 9.79 6.36 -22.14
CA TYR A 192 10.20 7.59 -21.46
C TYR A 192 10.17 8.80 -22.38
N ARG A 193 10.59 8.65 -23.64
CA ARG A 193 10.51 9.73 -24.63
C ARG A 193 9.09 10.20 -24.85
N LEU A 194 8.12 9.29 -24.96
CA LEU A 194 6.71 9.63 -25.07
C LEU A 194 6.18 10.28 -23.79
N HIS A 195 6.51 9.73 -22.63
CA HIS A 195 6.12 10.29 -21.34
C HIS A 195 6.61 11.75 -21.19
N ILE A 196 7.91 11.99 -21.40
CA ILE A 196 8.50 13.33 -21.31
C ILE A 196 7.82 14.28 -22.29
N ALA A 197 7.48 13.82 -23.50
CA ALA A 197 6.89 14.66 -24.54
C ALA A 197 5.39 14.93 -24.36
N GLN A 198 4.64 14.03 -23.72
CA GLN A 198 3.17 14.04 -23.71
C GLN A 198 2.56 14.27 -22.33
N ASP A 199 3.16 13.71 -21.28
CA ASP A 199 2.55 13.68 -19.94
C ASP A 199 2.99 14.86 -19.08
N ILE A 200 4.09 15.52 -19.46
CA ILE A 200 4.64 16.69 -18.77
C ILE A 200 4.45 17.93 -19.64
N ASN A 201 4.04 19.02 -19.00
CA ASN A 201 3.92 20.31 -19.65
C ASN A 201 5.31 20.83 -20.09
N GLN A 202 5.50 21.02 -21.39
CA GLN A 202 6.82 21.35 -21.95
C GLN A 202 7.33 22.74 -21.53
N ASP A 203 6.45 23.73 -21.36
CA ASP A 203 6.83 25.07 -20.91
C ASP A 203 7.30 25.04 -19.45
N ASN A 204 6.58 24.29 -18.60
CA ASN A 204 6.95 24.09 -17.20
C ASN A 204 8.24 23.26 -17.07
N LEU A 205 8.42 22.25 -17.94
CA LEU A 205 9.63 21.43 -17.97
C LEU A 205 10.86 22.26 -18.31
N ALA A 206 10.74 23.18 -19.27
CA ALA A 206 11.83 24.09 -19.62
C ALA A 206 12.27 24.95 -18.43
N LEU A 207 11.31 25.44 -17.63
CA LEU A 207 11.57 26.20 -16.41
C LEU A 207 12.30 25.34 -15.35
N PHE A 208 11.87 24.09 -15.14
CA PHE A 208 12.51 23.20 -14.17
C PHE A 208 13.93 22.80 -14.62
N CYS A 209 14.11 22.48 -15.90
CA CYS A 209 15.43 22.23 -16.50
C CYS A 209 16.36 23.44 -16.34
N GLY A 210 15.84 24.65 -16.55
CA GLY A 210 16.56 25.89 -16.33
C GLY A 210 16.98 26.06 -14.87
N SER A 211 16.08 25.77 -13.92
CA SER A 211 16.42 25.82 -12.48
C SER A 211 17.56 24.85 -12.13
N TYR A 212 17.52 23.62 -12.65
CA TYR A 212 18.57 22.62 -12.42
C TYR A 212 19.90 22.97 -13.11
N GLN A 213 19.85 23.57 -14.31
CA GLN A 213 21.03 24.06 -15.04
C GLN A 213 21.82 25.09 -14.25
N TYR A 214 21.13 25.98 -13.53
CA TYR A 214 21.75 27.06 -12.75
C TYR A 214 21.88 26.72 -11.25
N ARG A 215 21.88 25.42 -10.90
CA ARG A 215 22.14 24.97 -9.53
C ARG A 215 23.54 25.39 -9.07
N ARG A 216 23.70 25.58 -7.77
CA ARG A 216 24.99 25.89 -7.14
C ARG A 216 25.66 24.60 -6.69
N ASP A 217 26.94 24.69 -6.34
CA ASP A 217 27.62 23.57 -5.70
C ASP A 217 26.97 23.31 -4.33
N LEU A 218 26.87 22.04 -3.92
CA LEU A 218 26.30 21.70 -2.61
C LEU A 218 27.15 22.19 -1.43
N GLU A 219 28.41 22.56 -1.68
CA GLU A 219 29.39 23.04 -0.71
C GLU A 219 29.57 22.02 0.43
N ILE A 220 29.46 20.73 0.10
CA ILE A 220 29.74 19.62 1.02
C ILE A 220 31.21 19.27 1.00
N GLU A 221 31.77 18.99 2.18
CA GLU A 221 33.16 18.56 2.32
C GLU A 221 33.26 17.37 3.27
N ARG A 222 34.25 16.51 3.03
CA ARG A 222 34.43 15.31 3.84
C ARG A 222 35.02 15.72 5.20
N PRO A 223 34.39 15.34 6.33
CA PRO A 223 34.97 15.56 7.65
C PRO A 223 36.27 14.78 7.80
N ILE A 224 37.26 15.43 8.41
CA ILE A 224 38.53 14.83 8.79
C ILE A 224 38.55 14.69 10.31
N VAL A 225 38.70 13.44 10.76
CA VAL A 225 38.66 13.08 12.18
C VAL A 225 39.68 13.87 12.99
N GLY A 226 39.20 14.54 14.04
CA GLY A 226 40.04 15.36 14.93
C GLY A 226 40.49 16.72 14.37
N LEU A 227 40.00 17.14 13.20
CA LEU A 227 40.34 18.43 12.59
C LEU A 227 39.12 19.35 12.43
N ASN A 228 38.09 18.92 11.70
CA ASN A 228 36.96 19.77 11.31
C ASN A 228 35.59 19.09 11.40
N GLU A 229 35.47 17.97 12.13
CA GLU A 229 34.23 17.17 12.21
C GLU A 229 33.00 17.98 12.65
N ASP A 230 33.19 18.94 13.54
CA ASP A 230 32.10 19.77 14.09
C ASP A 230 31.82 21.05 13.27
N THR A 231 32.69 21.39 12.32
CA THR A 231 32.62 22.66 11.57
C THR A 231 32.38 22.48 10.08
N VAL A 232 32.61 21.28 9.54
CA VAL A 232 32.46 21.02 8.11
C VAL A 232 30.98 20.96 7.72
N ASN A 233 30.64 21.54 6.58
CA ASN A 233 29.31 21.39 6.00
C ASN A 233 29.22 20.02 5.32
N THR A 234 28.44 19.11 5.88
CA THR A 234 28.27 17.76 5.34
C THR A 234 26.96 17.15 5.86
N LEU A 235 26.52 16.04 5.26
CA LEU A 235 25.32 15.34 5.75
C LEU A 235 25.56 14.72 7.13
N THR A 236 24.65 15.00 8.06
CA THR A 236 24.67 14.43 9.41
C THR A 236 23.92 13.10 9.50
N CYS A 237 22.98 12.85 8.58
CA CYS A 237 22.22 11.61 8.49
C CYS A 237 22.96 10.54 7.65
N PRO A 238 22.64 9.24 7.83
CA PRO A 238 23.02 8.20 6.88
C PRO A 238 22.61 8.51 5.44
N ALA A 239 23.48 8.17 4.48
CA ALA A 239 23.22 8.35 3.06
C ALA A 239 23.57 7.07 2.27
N LEU A 240 22.67 6.66 1.39
CA LEU A 240 22.88 5.60 0.41
C LEU A 240 22.93 6.23 -0.98
N LEU A 241 24.13 6.30 -1.55
CA LEU A 241 24.35 6.76 -2.92
C LEU A 241 24.15 5.59 -3.88
N VAL A 242 23.35 5.77 -4.93
CA VAL A 242 23.04 4.71 -5.90
C VAL A 242 23.30 5.22 -7.31
N VAL A 243 23.99 4.42 -8.12
CA VAL A 243 24.23 4.71 -9.54
C VAL A 243 24.36 3.43 -10.34
N GLY A 244 23.86 3.43 -11.57
CA GLY A 244 24.11 2.36 -12.53
C GLY A 244 25.56 2.36 -13.01
N ASP A 245 26.15 1.21 -13.32
CA ASP A 245 27.53 1.12 -13.79
C ASP A 245 27.79 1.76 -15.17
N THR A 246 26.76 1.84 -16.01
CA THR A 246 26.77 2.52 -17.31
C THR A 246 26.06 3.87 -17.31
N SER A 247 25.60 4.36 -16.14
CA SER A 247 24.90 5.64 -16.03
C SER A 247 25.80 6.82 -16.40
N PRO A 248 25.26 7.87 -17.06
CA PRO A 248 26.01 9.10 -17.28
C PRO A 248 26.43 9.83 -15.98
N ALA A 249 25.76 9.54 -14.86
CA ALA A 249 26.00 10.19 -13.57
C ALA A 249 27.10 9.53 -12.72
N VAL A 250 27.78 8.47 -13.21
CA VAL A 250 28.78 7.71 -12.42
C VAL A 250 29.85 8.61 -11.81
N GLU A 251 30.44 9.51 -12.60
CA GLU A 251 31.52 10.39 -12.13
C GLU A 251 31.02 11.37 -11.06
N ALA A 252 29.86 11.97 -11.28
CA ALA A 252 29.25 12.92 -10.35
C ALA A 252 28.87 12.25 -9.00
N VAL A 253 28.33 11.02 -9.03
CA VAL A 253 27.98 10.28 -7.81
C VAL A 253 29.23 9.85 -7.05
N VAL A 254 30.29 9.44 -7.75
CA VAL A 254 31.58 9.11 -7.14
C VAL A 254 32.21 10.35 -6.50
N GLU A 255 32.09 11.51 -7.14
CA GLU A 255 32.53 12.79 -6.58
C GLU A 255 31.72 13.18 -5.34
N CYS A 256 30.40 13.01 -5.37
CA CYS A 256 29.56 13.19 -4.18
C CYS A 256 30.02 12.29 -3.01
N ASN A 257 30.30 11.01 -3.28
CA ASN A 257 30.84 10.10 -2.29
C ASN A 257 32.19 10.55 -1.74
N SER A 258 33.06 11.12 -2.59
CA SER A 258 34.38 11.63 -2.20
C SER A 258 34.27 12.75 -1.15
N ARG A 259 33.19 13.54 -1.22
CA ARG A 259 32.90 14.69 -0.36
C ARG A 259 32.06 14.36 0.88
N LEU A 260 31.49 13.16 0.99
CA LEU A 260 30.67 12.76 2.16
C LEU A 260 31.46 11.99 3.22
N ASN A 261 30.89 11.94 4.43
CA ASN A 261 31.44 11.16 5.55
C ASN A 261 31.32 9.65 5.27
N PRO A 262 32.44 8.91 5.15
CA PRO A 262 32.42 7.49 4.80
C PRO A 262 31.86 6.59 5.91
N THR A 263 31.75 7.07 7.16
CA THR A 263 31.17 6.29 8.27
C THR A 263 29.64 6.24 8.23
N LYS A 264 29.01 7.18 7.50
CA LYS A 264 27.56 7.33 7.37
C LYS A 264 27.08 7.14 5.93
N THR A 265 27.99 7.00 4.98
CA THR A 265 27.68 6.98 3.55
C THR A 265 28.07 5.65 2.94
N THR A 266 27.16 5.05 2.20
CA THR A 266 27.40 3.84 1.42
C THR A 266 27.20 4.14 -0.06
N LEU A 267 28.16 3.74 -0.90
CA LEU A 267 28.05 3.82 -2.36
C LEU A 267 27.66 2.44 -2.93
N LEU A 268 26.53 2.39 -3.62
CA LEU A 268 26.04 1.23 -4.34
C LEU A 268 26.12 1.48 -5.85
N LYS A 269 27.14 0.90 -6.50
CA LYS A 269 27.23 0.85 -7.96
C LYS A 269 26.54 -0.42 -8.47
N MET A 270 25.43 -0.26 -9.19
CA MET A 270 24.60 -1.37 -9.65
C MET A 270 25.11 -1.90 -10.99
N ALA A 271 25.56 -3.16 -11.00
CA ALA A 271 26.03 -3.82 -12.21
C ALA A 271 24.90 -4.07 -13.21
N ASP A 272 25.23 -3.98 -14.50
CA ASP A 272 24.32 -4.17 -15.63
C ASP A 272 23.12 -3.19 -15.60
N CYS A 273 23.39 -1.93 -15.23
CA CYS A 273 22.36 -0.93 -15.02
C CYS A 273 22.87 0.44 -15.46
N GLY A 274 22.06 1.19 -16.21
CA GLY A 274 22.42 2.56 -16.56
C GLY A 274 21.54 3.59 -15.86
N GLY A 275 20.83 4.38 -16.66
CA GLY A 275 20.23 5.65 -16.25
C GLY A 275 19.23 5.62 -15.10
N LEU A 276 18.37 4.60 -15.02
CA LEU A 276 17.24 4.57 -14.09
C LEU A 276 17.23 3.30 -13.23
N PRO A 277 18.10 3.18 -12.21
CA PRO A 277 18.21 1.97 -11.40
C PRO A 277 16.91 1.52 -10.73
N GLN A 278 16.09 2.48 -10.32
CA GLN A 278 14.78 2.25 -9.69
C GLN A 278 13.72 1.68 -10.63
N VAL A 279 13.97 1.70 -11.94
CA VAL A 279 13.06 1.15 -12.96
C VAL A 279 13.64 -0.11 -13.59
N VAL A 280 14.94 -0.12 -13.88
CA VAL A 280 15.60 -1.25 -14.55
C VAL A 280 15.89 -2.41 -13.58
N GLN A 281 16.26 -2.12 -12.33
CA GLN A 281 16.58 -3.15 -11.32
C GLN A 281 15.89 -2.87 -9.95
N PRO A 282 14.55 -2.72 -9.91
CA PRO A 282 13.81 -2.35 -8.70
C PRO A 282 13.99 -3.33 -7.55
N GLY A 283 14.15 -4.64 -7.82
CA GLY A 283 14.36 -5.64 -6.77
C GLY A 283 15.68 -5.48 -6.02
N LYS A 284 16.80 -5.26 -6.73
CA LYS A 284 18.10 -5.01 -6.08
C LYS A 284 18.08 -3.70 -5.29
N LEU A 285 17.40 -2.68 -5.81
CA LEU A 285 17.26 -1.41 -5.10
C LEU A 285 16.36 -1.53 -3.86
N ALA A 286 15.26 -2.28 -3.94
CA ALA A 286 14.38 -2.55 -2.79
C ALA A 286 15.13 -3.31 -1.69
N GLU A 287 15.95 -4.30 -2.05
CA GLU A 287 16.80 -5.00 -1.09
C GLU A 287 17.83 -4.06 -0.42
N ALA A 288 18.52 -3.23 -1.21
CA ALA A 288 19.44 -2.22 -0.66
C ALA A 288 18.73 -1.23 0.28
N PHE A 289 17.54 -0.76 -0.11
CA PHE A 289 16.73 0.12 0.72
C PHE A 289 16.28 -0.56 2.02
N LYS A 290 15.91 -1.84 1.97
CA LYS A 290 15.60 -2.64 3.16
C LYS A 290 16.76 -2.58 4.13
N TYR A 291 17.97 -2.98 3.72
CA TYR A 291 19.16 -2.97 4.58
C TYR A 291 19.49 -1.58 5.14
N PHE A 292 19.33 -0.53 4.33
CA PHE A 292 19.53 0.85 4.77
C PHE A 292 18.57 1.22 5.92
N VAL A 293 17.28 0.91 5.77
CA VAL A 293 16.26 1.13 6.80
C VAL A 293 16.49 0.26 8.05
N GLN A 294 16.96 -0.98 7.90
CA GLN A 294 17.33 -1.82 9.06
C GLN A 294 18.51 -1.24 9.82
N GLY A 295 19.51 -0.69 9.11
CA GLY A 295 20.67 -0.03 9.71
C GLY A 295 20.31 1.19 10.57
N MET A 296 19.19 1.85 10.25
CA MET A 296 18.62 2.94 11.06
C MET A 296 17.77 2.47 12.25
N GLY A 297 17.60 1.15 12.44
CA GLY A 297 16.85 0.58 13.56
C GLY A 297 15.36 0.37 13.29
N TYR A 298 14.89 0.54 12.06
CA TYR A 298 13.47 0.40 11.71
C TYR A 298 13.02 -1.03 11.39
N SER A 299 13.81 -2.05 11.76
CA SER A 299 13.48 -3.47 11.61
C SER A 299 13.46 -4.21 12.95
N ASN A 300 12.26 -4.57 13.42
CA ASN A 300 11.91 -5.73 14.26
C ASN A 300 10.57 -5.53 15.01
N ASP A 301 9.54 -5.03 14.33
CA ASP A 301 8.17 -5.24 14.81
C ASP A 301 7.45 -6.09 13.78
N GLU A 302 6.93 -7.23 14.26
CA GLU A 302 6.10 -8.17 13.54
C GLU A 302 5.17 -7.45 12.55
N CYS A 303 5.20 -7.92 11.29
CA CYS A 303 4.33 -7.50 10.20
C CYS A 303 2.85 -7.77 10.55
N HIS A 304 2.27 -6.97 11.45
CA HIS A 304 0.83 -6.96 11.71
C HIS A 304 0.20 -6.00 10.72
N LEU A 305 -0.19 -6.52 9.55
CA LEU A 305 -1.09 -5.77 8.68
C LEU A 305 -2.41 -5.55 9.45
N PHE A 306 -2.72 -4.29 9.75
CA PHE A 306 -4.06 -3.86 10.18
C PHE A 306 -5.02 -4.07 9.00
N ILE A 307 -5.59 -5.26 8.93
CA ILE A 307 -6.71 -5.57 8.05
C ILE A 307 -7.91 -4.80 8.59
N SER A 308 -8.32 -3.77 7.86
CA SER A 308 -9.57 -3.07 8.13
C SER A 308 -10.68 -3.73 7.35
N VAL A 309 -11.72 -4.15 8.05
CA VAL A 309 -12.93 -4.76 7.49
C VAL A 309 -13.88 -3.65 7.07
N PHE A 310 -14.39 -3.77 5.85
CA PHE A 310 -15.21 -2.75 5.20
C PHE A 310 -16.50 -3.34 4.64
N ILE A 311 -17.60 -2.59 4.78
CA ILE A 311 -18.89 -2.87 4.14
C ILE A 311 -19.01 -1.98 2.91
N LEU A 312 -19.26 -2.57 1.74
CA LEU A 312 -19.51 -1.81 0.51
C LEU A 312 -20.84 -1.07 0.60
N THR A 313 -20.80 0.24 0.36
CA THR A 313 -21.98 1.12 0.35
C THR A 313 -22.40 1.47 -1.07
N HIS A 314 -21.44 1.78 -1.96
CA HIS A 314 -21.67 2.14 -3.36
C HIS A 314 -20.47 1.76 -4.22
N SER A 315 -20.67 1.43 -5.50
CA SER A 315 -19.61 1.17 -6.48
C SER A 315 -19.67 2.23 -7.59
N ASP A 316 -18.55 2.86 -7.92
CA ASP A 316 -18.43 3.86 -8.98
C ASP A 316 -17.14 3.64 -9.79
N GLY A 317 -17.26 3.10 -11.00
CA GLY A 317 -16.12 2.75 -11.86
C GLY A 317 -15.10 1.83 -11.16
N ASP A 318 -13.84 2.25 -11.12
CA ASP A 318 -12.71 1.53 -10.54
C ASP A 318 -12.59 1.67 -9.01
N PHE A 319 -13.51 2.40 -8.37
CA PHE A 319 -13.51 2.69 -6.94
C PHE A 319 -14.77 2.18 -6.26
N ILE A 320 -14.62 1.74 -5.01
CA ILE A 320 -15.73 1.40 -4.12
C ILE A 320 -15.75 2.33 -2.92
N MET A 321 -16.94 2.82 -2.58
CA MET A 321 -17.17 3.47 -1.29
C MET A 321 -17.40 2.38 -0.25
N VAL A 322 -16.64 2.46 0.84
CA VAL A 322 -16.67 1.48 1.91
C VAL A 322 -16.81 2.13 3.28
N ARG A 323 -17.54 1.46 4.19
CA ARG A 323 -17.66 1.86 5.59
C ARG A 323 -16.86 0.91 6.48
N SER A 324 -15.91 1.45 7.25
CA SER A 324 -15.10 0.69 8.21
C SER A 324 -15.99 0.10 9.31
N THR A 325 -15.90 -1.20 9.58
CA THR A 325 -16.65 -1.83 10.68
C THR A 325 -16.08 -1.48 12.05
N THR A 326 -14.79 -1.09 12.11
CA THR A 326 -14.13 -0.68 13.37
C THR A 326 -14.40 0.77 13.71
N THR A 327 -14.38 1.68 12.73
CA THR A 327 -14.46 3.13 12.98
C THR A 327 -15.79 3.76 12.56
N GLY A 328 -16.62 3.06 11.78
CA GLY A 328 -17.85 3.59 11.21
C GLY A 328 -17.65 4.64 10.10
N ARG A 329 -16.41 5.01 9.77
CA ARG A 329 -16.08 6.02 8.75
C ARG A 329 -16.20 5.46 7.34
N GLU A 330 -16.62 6.31 6.42
CA GLU A 330 -16.71 6.00 4.98
C GLU A 330 -15.49 6.52 4.23
N SER A 331 -14.99 5.74 3.27
CA SER A 331 -13.81 6.03 2.45
C SER A 331 -13.96 5.42 1.05
N TYR A 332 -13.40 6.07 0.03
CA TYR A 332 -13.21 5.46 -1.29
C TYR A 332 -11.94 4.60 -1.31
N VAL A 333 -12.05 3.42 -1.93
CA VAL A 333 -10.94 2.47 -2.09
C VAL A 333 -10.95 1.93 -3.52
N PRO A 334 -9.83 1.94 -4.26
CA PRO A 334 -9.78 1.33 -5.59
C PRO A 334 -9.95 -0.19 -5.50
N ILE A 335 -10.67 -0.80 -6.45
CA ILE A 335 -11.05 -2.21 -6.43
C ILE A 335 -9.84 -3.15 -6.33
N GLU A 336 -8.72 -2.78 -6.96
CA GLU A 336 -7.46 -3.54 -6.97
C GLU A 336 -6.80 -3.71 -5.59
N TYR A 337 -7.07 -2.80 -4.65
CA TYR A 337 -6.57 -2.88 -3.27
C TYR A 337 -7.50 -3.65 -2.33
N THR A 338 -8.55 -4.26 -2.87
CA THR A 338 -9.58 -4.91 -2.08
C THR A 338 -9.56 -6.42 -2.29
N ALA A 339 -9.64 -7.17 -1.20
CA ALA A 339 -9.93 -8.59 -1.27
C ALA A 339 -11.39 -8.82 -0.85
N ARG A 340 -12.15 -9.53 -1.69
CA ARG A 340 -13.55 -9.84 -1.42
C ARG A 340 -13.62 -11.13 -0.60
N VAL A 341 -14.33 -11.09 0.51
CA VAL A 341 -14.62 -12.26 1.35
C VAL A 341 -16.10 -12.61 1.23
N THR A 342 -16.39 -13.84 0.82
CA THR A 342 -17.72 -14.45 0.81
C THR A 342 -17.73 -15.67 1.73
N ASP A 343 -18.88 -15.97 2.34
CA ASP A 343 -19.08 -17.14 3.21
C ASP A 343 -18.11 -17.25 4.40
N ARG A 344 -17.41 -16.16 4.77
CA ARG A 344 -16.33 -16.07 5.77
C ARG A 344 -15.02 -16.78 5.41
N TRP A 345 -15.05 -17.82 4.58
CA TRP A 345 -13.88 -18.62 4.25
C TRP A 345 -13.46 -18.53 2.78
N LEU A 346 -14.23 -17.91 1.88
CA LEU A 346 -13.87 -17.77 0.47
C LEU A 346 -13.34 -16.36 0.17
N PHE A 347 -12.07 -16.28 -0.21
CA PHE A 347 -11.37 -15.03 -0.45
C PHE A 347 -11.01 -14.90 -1.94
N LYS A 348 -11.30 -13.74 -2.51
CA LYS A 348 -10.86 -13.36 -3.86
C LYS A 348 -9.93 -12.15 -3.77
N GLY A 349 -8.83 -12.16 -4.52
CA GLY A 349 -7.82 -11.09 -4.49
C GLY A 349 -6.76 -11.20 -3.36
N ILE A 350 -6.60 -12.38 -2.74
CA ILE A 350 -5.50 -12.63 -1.77
C ILE A 350 -4.47 -13.62 -2.33
N SER A 351 -3.19 -13.38 -2.02
CA SER A 351 -2.06 -14.24 -2.41
C SER A 351 -1.89 -15.45 -1.50
N ARG A 352 -1.07 -16.42 -1.91
CA ARG A 352 -0.64 -17.52 -1.04
C ARG A 352 0.00 -17.01 0.24
N TYR A 353 0.93 -16.08 0.10
CA TYR A 353 1.64 -15.47 1.22
C TYR A 353 0.64 -14.82 2.19
N LYS A 354 -0.32 -14.06 1.67
CA LYS A 354 -1.32 -13.40 2.51
C LYS A 354 -2.20 -14.37 3.28
N ALA A 355 -2.54 -15.51 2.66
CA ALA A 355 -3.26 -16.57 3.34
C ALA A 355 -2.46 -17.16 4.52
N VAL A 356 -1.14 -17.32 4.37
CA VAL A 356 -0.27 -17.78 5.45
C VAL A 356 -0.27 -16.76 6.60
N GLU A 357 -0.03 -15.49 6.31
CA GLU A 357 -0.03 -14.41 7.31
C GLU A 357 -1.35 -14.34 8.08
N LEU A 358 -2.47 -14.38 7.36
CA LEU A 358 -3.83 -14.38 7.93
C LEU A 358 -4.03 -15.55 8.89
N LEU A 359 -3.68 -16.76 8.45
CA LEU A 359 -3.89 -17.98 9.22
C LEU A 359 -2.93 -18.09 10.41
N MET A 360 -1.71 -17.57 10.32
CA MET A 360 -0.72 -17.63 11.40
C MET A 360 -1.04 -16.69 12.58
N ARG A 361 -2.08 -15.84 12.47
CA ARG A 361 -2.51 -14.95 13.58
C ARG A 361 -2.83 -15.72 14.86
N PRO A 362 -2.51 -15.16 16.05
CA PRO A 362 -2.70 -15.83 17.33
C PRO A 362 -4.16 -16.25 17.61
N ASN A 363 -5.13 -15.54 17.05
CA ASN A 363 -6.57 -15.84 17.18
C ASN A 363 -7.01 -17.13 16.47
N ASN A 364 -6.26 -17.60 15.48
CA ASN A 364 -6.60 -18.80 14.72
C ASN A 364 -6.13 -20.06 15.44
N GLN A 365 -7.00 -21.04 15.60
CA GLN A 365 -6.66 -22.33 16.20
C GLN A 365 -6.25 -23.38 15.14
N ASN A 366 -5.78 -24.54 15.59
CA ASN A 366 -5.48 -25.66 14.68
C ASN A 366 -6.72 -26.02 13.82
N GLY A 367 -6.51 -26.22 12.53
CA GLY A 367 -7.59 -26.47 11.58
C GLY A 367 -8.29 -25.20 11.07
N ALA A 368 -7.82 -24.00 11.46
CA ALA A 368 -8.30 -22.76 10.86
C ALA A 368 -8.01 -22.74 9.36
N PHE A 369 -8.95 -22.28 8.54
CA PHE A 369 -8.81 -22.40 7.09
C PHE A 369 -9.37 -21.22 6.30
N LEU A 370 -8.90 -21.09 5.07
CA LEU A 370 -9.51 -20.25 4.05
C LEU A 370 -9.30 -20.86 2.66
N ILE A 371 -10.21 -20.54 1.73
CA ILE A 371 -10.13 -20.88 0.33
C ILE A 371 -9.87 -19.60 -0.45
N ARG A 372 -8.89 -19.63 -1.34
CA ARG A 372 -8.51 -18.51 -2.21
C ARG A 372 -8.51 -18.92 -3.67
N GLU A 373 -8.63 -17.96 -4.57
CA GLU A 373 -8.34 -18.18 -6.00
C GLU A 373 -6.86 -18.54 -6.20
N SER A 374 -6.59 -19.42 -7.16
CA SER A 374 -5.23 -19.82 -7.49
C SER A 374 -4.53 -18.76 -8.33
N GLU A 375 -3.30 -18.42 -7.95
CA GLU A 375 -2.45 -17.45 -8.67
C GLU A 375 -1.93 -18.02 -9.99
N THR A 376 -1.82 -19.36 -10.11
CA THR A 376 -1.18 -20.04 -11.24
C THR A 376 -2.17 -20.71 -12.19
N SER A 377 -3.46 -20.70 -11.89
CA SER A 377 -4.47 -21.39 -12.71
C SER A 377 -5.81 -20.70 -12.60
N ARG A 378 -6.22 -20.05 -13.70
CA ARG A 378 -7.54 -19.40 -13.82
C ARG A 378 -8.64 -20.43 -13.50
N ASP A 379 -9.67 -20.00 -12.77
CA ASP A 379 -10.84 -20.79 -12.35
C ASP A 379 -10.57 -21.98 -11.43
N SER A 380 -9.39 -22.03 -10.82
CA SER A 380 -9.07 -23.01 -9.77
C SER A 380 -8.92 -22.34 -8.40
N TYR A 381 -9.16 -23.10 -7.34
CA TYR A 381 -9.04 -22.61 -5.97
C TYR A 381 -7.89 -23.30 -5.23
N SER A 382 -7.48 -22.72 -4.12
CA SER A 382 -6.54 -23.31 -3.18
C SER A 382 -7.09 -23.23 -1.76
N LEU A 383 -7.21 -24.38 -1.11
CA LEU A 383 -7.52 -24.48 0.33
C LEU A 383 -6.23 -24.32 1.13
N SER A 384 -6.21 -23.38 2.06
CA SER A 384 -5.09 -23.15 2.97
C SER A 384 -5.53 -23.44 4.41
N ILE A 385 -4.77 -24.25 5.13
CA ILE A 385 -5.14 -24.76 6.47
C ILE A 385 -3.99 -24.55 7.44
N LEU A 386 -4.27 -23.93 8.58
CA LEU A 386 -3.35 -23.79 9.70
C LEU A 386 -3.23 -25.12 10.44
N ARG A 387 -2.01 -25.64 10.54
CA ARG A 387 -1.65 -26.71 11.46
C ARG A 387 -0.85 -26.11 12.61
N ARG A 388 -1.42 -26.16 13.81
CA ARG A 388 -0.67 -25.86 15.04
C ARG A 388 -0.26 -27.14 15.74
N THR A 389 0.90 -27.12 16.35
CA THR A 389 1.43 -28.22 17.15
C THR A 389 1.73 -27.74 18.57
N SER A 390 2.01 -28.67 19.50
CA SER A 390 2.37 -28.31 20.88
C SER A 390 3.70 -27.56 20.99
N SER A 391 4.52 -27.52 19.92
CA SER A 391 5.71 -26.69 19.81
C SER A 391 5.52 -25.59 18.76
N SER A 392 5.56 -24.32 19.18
CA SER A 392 5.35 -23.17 18.30
C SER A 392 6.28 -23.13 17.06
N HIS A 393 7.45 -23.75 17.14
CA HIS A 393 8.42 -23.84 16.04
C HIS A 393 7.98 -24.75 14.87
N GLN A 394 6.89 -25.51 14.99
CA GLN A 394 6.37 -26.39 13.92
C GLN A 394 5.01 -25.95 13.37
N ASP A 395 4.48 -24.82 13.83
CA ASP A 395 3.26 -24.25 13.29
C ASP A 395 3.47 -23.90 11.81
N CYS A 396 2.56 -24.37 10.96
CA CYS A 396 2.68 -24.15 9.52
C CYS A 396 1.33 -24.12 8.83
N VAL A 397 1.28 -23.50 7.66
CA VAL A 397 0.09 -23.51 6.80
C VAL A 397 0.31 -24.47 5.64
N LYS A 398 -0.64 -25.40 5.44
CA LYS A 398 -0.65 -26.35 4.33
C LYS A 398 -1.62 -25.88 3.25
N HIS A 399 -1.24 -26.05 1.99
CA HIS A 399 -2.04 -25.64 0.84
C HIS A 399 -2.41 -26.84 -0.01
N TYR A 400 -3.67 -26.92 -0.41
CA TYR A 400 -4.25 -27.96 -1.24
C TYR A 400 -4.87 -27.34 -2.48
N ARG A 401 -4.53 -27.87 -3.65
CA ARG A 401 -5.12 -27.44 -4.92
C ARG A 401 -6.54 -27.99 -5.00
N ILE A 402 -7.52 -27.12 -5.25
CA ILE A 402 -8.89 -27.49 -5.57
C ILE A 402 -9.03 -27.36 -7.09
N SER A 403 -9.26 -28.48 -7.75
CA SER A 403 -9.48 -28.54 -9.19
C SER A 403 -10.97 -28.61 -9.50
N THR A 404 -11.34 -28.08 -10.66
CA THR A 404 -12.73 -28.01 -11.13
C THR A 404 -12.89 -28.93 -12.35
N LEU A 405 -13.92 -29.76 -12.35
CA LEU A 405 -14.30 -30.63 -13.47
C LEU A 405 -15.15 -29.87 -14.50
N PRO A 406 -15.25 -30.35 -15.76
CA PRO A 406 -16.05 -29.71 -16.80
C PRO A 406 -17.54 -29.55 -16.47
N ASN A 407 -18.07 -30.39 -15.58
CA ASN A 407 -19.46 -30.33 -15.09
C ASN A 407 -19.65 -29.35 -13.91
N GLY A 408 -18.61 -28.61 -13.52
CA GLY A 408 -18.62 -27.65 -12.41
C GLY A 408 -18.34 -28.25 -11.02
N TRP A 409 -18.15 -29.56 -10.91
CA TRP A 409 -17.83 -30.21 -9.63
C TRP A 409 -16.37 -29.92 -9.23
N VAL A 410 -16.11 -29.89 -7.93
CA VAL A 410 -14.79 -29.57 -7.37
C VAL A 410 -14.19 -30.75 -6.62
N TYR A 411 -12.87 -30.83 -6.58
CA TYR A 411 -12.15 -31.87 -5.84
C TYR A 411 -10.74 -31.45 -5.42
N ILE A 412 -10.25 -32.05 -4.33
CA ILE A 412 -8.83 -32.02 -3.94
C ILE A 412 -8.16 -33.34 -4.35
N SER A 413 -8.80 -34.46 -4.03
CA SER A 413 -8.44 -35.80 -4.53
C SER A 413 -9.43 -36.24 -5.60
N PRO A 414 -9.01 -36.75 -6.77
CA PRO A 414 -9.92 -37.24 -7.81
C PRO A 414 -10.91 -38.32 -7.35
N SER A 415 -10.63 -39.00 -6.24
CA SER A 415 -11.52 -40.01 -5.63
C SER A 415 -12.71 -39.41 -4.86
N LEU A 416 -12.69 -38.12 -4.55
CA LEU A 416 -13.69 -37.42 -3.75
C LEU A 416 -14.09 -36.12 -4.46
N THR A 417 -15.26 -36.14 -5.10
CA THR A 417 -15.77 -35.01 -5.90
C THR A 417 -17.03 -34.45 -5.27
N PHE A 418 -17.21 -33.13 -5.35
CA PHE A 418 -18.29 -32.39 -4.69
C PHE A 418 -18.99 -31.46 -5.69
N SER A 419 -20.30 -31.29 -5.55
CA SER A 419 -21.09 -30.41 -6.41
C SER A 419 -20.79 -28.93 -6.21
N THR A 420 -20.33 -28.54 -5.01
CA THR A 420 -20.00 -27.15 -4.66
C THR A 420 -18.82 -27.09 -3.68
N LEU A 421 -18.17 -25.91 -3.57
CA LEU A 421 -17.18 -25.65 -2.52
C LEU A 421 -17.77 -25.83 -1.12
N HIS A 422 -19.06 -25.54 -0.93
CA HIS A 422 -19.73 -25.66 0.36
C HIS A 422 -19.81 -27.14 0.81
N CYS A 423 -20.26 -28.04 -0.06
CA CYS A 423 -20.29 -29.48 0.22
C CYS A 423 -18.88 -30.04 0.50
N MET A 424 -17.86 -29.52 -0.18
CA MET A 424 -16.46 -29.89 0.06
C MET A 424 -16.00 -29.44 1.46
N VAL A 425 -16.31 -28.20 1.85
CA VAL A 425 -15.95 -27.67 3.18
C VAL A 425 -16.67 -28.43 4.29
N GLU A 426 -17.96 -28.73 4.12
CA GLU A 426 -18.76 -29.52 5.07
C GLU A 426 -18.14 -30.90 5.29
N HIS A 427 -17.85 -31.63 4.22
CA HIS A 427 -17.19 -32.94 4.29
C HIS A 427 -15.84 -32.86 5.03
N TYR A 428 -14.95 -31.94 4.63
CA TYR A 428 -13.63 -31.82 5.26
C TYR A 428 -13.65 -31.23 6.67
N SER A 429 -14.79 -30.70 7.12
CA SER A 429 -15.02 -30.33 8.51
C SER A 429 -15.34 -31.55 9.37
N GLU A 430 -15.96 -32.59 8.81
CA GLU A 430 -16.27 -33.85 9.49
C GLU A 430 -15.10 -34.84 9.47
N THR A 431 -14.45 -35.01 8.32
CA THR A 431 -13.35 -35.98 8.10
C THR A 431 -12.16 -35.31 7.44
N ALA A 432 -10.93 -35.76 7.74
CA ALA A 432 -9.74 -35.16 7.13
C ALA A 432 -9.48 -35.70 5.71
N ASP A 433 -9.76 -36.99 5.45
CA ASP A 433 -9.68 -37.66 4.15
C ASP A 433 -8.52 -37.22 3.24
N GLY A 434 -7.31 -37.24 3.82
CA GLY A 434 -6.05 -36.89 3.15
C GLY A 434 -5.53 -35.46 3.42
N LEU A 435 -6.33 -34.61 4.08
CA LEU A 435 -5.89 -33.30 4.56
C LEU A 435 -5.01 -33.40 5.81
N CYS A 436 -4.32 -32.30 6.10
CA CYS A 436 -3.39 -32.19 7.21
C CYS A 436 -4.06 -32.30 8.58
N CYS A 437 -5.32 -31.88 8.65
CA CYS A 437 -6.24 -31.96 9.78
C CYS A 437 -7.64 -31.63 9.25
N ARG A 438 -8.66 -31.86 10.09
CA ARG A 438 -10.04 -31.44 9.79
C ARG A 438 -10.13 -29.91 9.73
N LEU A 439 -11.04 -29.41 8.91
CA LEU A 439 -11.40 -28.00 8.92
C LEU A 439 -12.16 -27.69 10.20
N ALA A 440 -11.67 -26.74 11.00
CA ALA A 440 -12.25 -26.38 12.28
C ALA A 440 -13.10 -25.11 12.15
N MET A 441 -12.45 -23.97 11.91
CA MET A 441 -13.11 -22.67 11.80
C MET A 441 -12.56 -21.90 10.59
N PRO A 442 -13.38 -21.05 9.94
CA PRO A 442 -12.87 -20.06 9.01
C PRO A 442 -11.77 -19.20 9.64
N CYS A 443 -10.85 -18.70 8.81
CA CYS A 443 -9.82 -17.77 9.25
C CYS A 443 -10.43 -16.56 9.95
N PHE A 444 -9.91 -16.24 11.13
CA PHE A 444 -10.29 -15.07 11.91
C PHE A 444 -9.95 -13.77 11.17
N ILE A 445 -10.93 -12.87 11.08
CA ILE A 445 -10.85 -11.53 10.50
C ILE A 445 -11.34 -10.51 11.55
N GLN A 446 -10.39 -9.74 12.07
CA GLN A 446 -10.66 -8.69 13.04
C GLN A 446 -11.70 -7.69 12.51
N GLY A 447 -12.77 -7.45 13.28
CA GLY A 447 -13.89 -6.58 12.88
C GLY A 447 -15.05 -7.27 12.15
N LEU A 448 -14.88 -8.51 11.70
CA LEU A 448 -15.98 -9.37 11.23
C LEU A 448 -16.40 -10.37 12.32
N ASP A 449 -15.43 -10.95 13.02
CA ASP A 449 -15.65 -11.87 14.15
C ASP A 449 -16.01 -11.15 15.46
N ASN A 450 -15.49 -9.93 15.69
CA ASN A 450 -15.79 -9.15 16.90
C ASN A 450 -17.27 -8.71 16.99
N ALA A 451 -18.01 -8.72 15.88
CA ALA A 451 -19.45 -8.43 15.87
C ALA A 451 -20.28 -9.53 16.55
N GLU A 452 -19.73 -10.74 16.77
CA GLU A 452 -20.41 -11.83 17.47
C GLU A 452 -20.24 -11.78 19.00
N GLU A 453 -19.15 -11.20 19.52
CA GLU A 453 -18.91 -11.06 20.97
C GLU A 453 -19.77 -9.96 21.63
N ALA A 454 -20.36 -9.05 20.84
CA ALA A 454 -21.29 -8.03 21.34
C ALA A 454 -22.74 -8.53 21.46
N ARG A 455 -22.98 -9.84 21.47
CA ARG A 455 -24.29 -10.37 21.90
C ARG A 455 -24.29 -10.49 23.41
N PRO A 456 -25.09 -9.70 24.15
CA PRO A 456 -25.30 -10.00 25.55
C PRO A 456 -25.77 -11.45 25.66
N ILE A 457 -25.18 -12.20 26.58
CA ILE A 457 -25.71 -13.50 27.02
C ILE A 457 -27.21 -13.29 27.17
N PRO A 458 -28.09 -14.06 26.49
CA PRO A 458 -29.52 -13.89 26.67
C PRO A 458 -29.78 -14.11 28.16
N ILE A 459 -30.01 -13.01 28.88
CA ILE A 459 -30.43 -13.06 30.25
C ILE A 459 -31.72 -13.84 30.18
N THR A 460 -31.72 -15.02 30.79
CA THR A 460 -32.97 -15.75 31.00
C THR A 460 -33.76 -14.93 32.02
N THR A 461 -34.43 -13.88 31.53
CA THR A 461 -35.53 -13.27 32.27
C THR A 461 -36.58 -14.35 32.34
N ARG A 462 -36.69 -15.00 33.50
CA ARG A 462 -37.91 -15.74 33.85
C ARG A 462 -39.05 -14.76 33.60
N ARG A 463 -39.81 -14.97 32.52
CA ARG A 463 -41.05 -14.24 32.27
C ARG A 463 -41.88 -14.35 33.56
N PRO A 464 -42.45 -13.26 34.08
CA PRO A 464 -43.43 -13.38 35.14
C PRO A 464 -44.51 -14.35 34.63
N THR A 465 -44.83 -15.35 35.44
CA THR A 465 -45.85 -16.33 35.10
C THR A 465 -47.18 -15.58 34.97
N ILE A 466 -47.58 -15.30 33.73
CA ILE A 466 -48.86 -14.63 33.44
C ILE A 466 -49.96 -15.58 33.95
N LYS A 467 -50.68 -15.15 34.98
CA LYS A 467 -51.84 -15.86 35.49
C LYS A 467 -53.03 -15.55 34.57
N TRP A 468 -53.18 -16.39 33.55
CA TRP A 468 -54.19 -16.26 32.48
C TRP A 468 -55.65 -16.19 32.98
N LYS A 469 -55.92 -16.62 34.22
CA LYS A 469 -57.26 -16.55 34.84
C LYS A 469 -57.70 -15.14 35.29
N GLU A 470 -56.82 -14.14 35.28
CA GLU A 470 -57.13 -12.77 35.72
C GLU A 470 -57.36 -11.78 34.54
N ILE A 471 -57.25 -12.23 33.28
CA ILE A 471 -57.35 -11.37 32.08
C ILE A 471 -58.80 -11.16 31.61
N SER A 472 -59.79 -11.78 32.25
CA SER A 472 -61.20 -11.73 31.83
C SER A 472 -61.98 -10.49 32.29
N ARG A 473 -61.34 -9.45 32.85
CA ARG A 473 -62.07 -8.29 33.41
C ARG A 473 -61.51 -6.89 33.14
N LEU A 474 -60.67 -6.68 32.12
CA LEU A 474 -60.10 -5.35 31.88
C LEU A 474 -60.63 -4.71 30.58
N SER A 475 -61.34 -3.60 30.77
CA SER A 475 -61.76 -2.65 29.75
C SER A 475 -60.60 -1.76 29.28
N ASP A 476 -60.52 -1.64 27.96
CA ASP A 476 -60.10 -0.50 27.14
C ASP A 476 -58.66 0.03 27.08
N HIS A 477 -57.67 -0.50 27.82
CA HIS A 477 -56.25 -0.17 27.56
C HIS A 477 -55.35 -1.40 27.64
N SER A 478 -55.14 -2.06 26.49
CA SER A 478 -54.36 -3.30 26.35
C SER A 478 -52.98 -3.05 25.75
N LEU A 479 -51.93 -3.60 26.38
CA LEU A 479 -50.53 -3.68 25.91
C LEU A 479 -50.31 -4.71 24.77
N VAL A 480 -51.40 -5.20 24.19
CA VAL A 480 -51.39 -6.27 23.19
C VAL A 480 -52.04 -5.75 21.92
N SER A 481 -51.37 -5.96 20.79
CA SER A 481 -51.86 -5.52 19.47
C SER A 481 -53.16 -6.24 19.10
N GLU A 482 -54.02 -5.55 18.37
CA GLU A 482 -55.32 -6.08 17.92
C GLU A 482 -55.17 -7.41 17.16
N GLY A 483 -54.12 -7.53 16.34
CA GLY A 483 -53.83 -8.77 15.62
C GLY A 483 -53.48 -9.96 16.53
N LEU A 484 -52.84 -9.73 17.68
CA LEU A 484 -52.57 -10.80 18.65
C LEU A 484 -53.83 -11.15 19.45
N ARG A 485 -54.69 -10.15 19.72
CA ARG A 485 -55.98 -10.35 20.37
C ARG A 485 -56.91 -11.23 19.54
N GLU A 486 -57.03 -10.95 18.25
CA GLU A 486 -57.85 -11.74 17.32
C GLU A 486 -57.32 -13.17 17.14
N ALA A 487 -56.00 -13.34 17.07
CA ALA A 487 -55.38 -14.67 16.99
C ALA A 487 -55.65 -15.50 18.27
N ILE A 488 -55.63 -14.86 19.44
CA ILE A 488 -55.94 -15.50 20.72
C ILE A 488 -57.43 -15.83 20.81
N TYR A 489 -58.33 -14.94 20.36
CA TYR A 489 -59.77 -15.19 20.35
C TYR A 489 -60.14 -16.37 19.44
N SER A 490 -59.54 -16.41 18.25
CA SER A 490 -59.70 -17.53 17.32
C SER A 490 -59.17 -18.83 17.92
N TYR A 491 -58.03 -18.81 18.61
CA TYR A 491 -57.47 -20.00 19.26
C TYR A 491 -58.37 -20.51 20.40
N LEU A 492 -58.87 -19.61 21.26
CA LEU A 492 -59.75 -19.97 22.38
C LEU A 492 -61.10 -20.51 21.92
N GLN A 493 -61.72 -19.95 20.87
CA GLN A 493 -62.92 -20.54 20.26
C GLN A 493 -62.66 -21.92 19.68
N MET A 494 -61.47 -22.14 19.11
CA MET A 494 -61.09 -23.44 18.56
C MET A 494 -60.77 -24.49 19.63
N THR A 495 -60.36 -24.06 20.84
CA THR A 495 -60.03 -24.98 21.94
C THR A 495 -61.16 -25.17 22.94
N GLU A 496 -62.09 -24.21 23.10
CA GLU A 496 -63.26 -24.35 23.98
C GLU A 496 -64.42 -25.12 23.32
N ALA A 497 -64.40 -25.34 22.01
CA ALA A 497 -65.35 -26.23 21.33
C ALA A 497 -65.12 -27.73 21.62
N GLY A 498 -64.07 -28.09 22.38
CA GLY A 498 -63.69 -29.47 22.67
C GLY A 498 -64.05 -30.02 24.05
N GLU A 499 -64.51 -29.19 25.00
CA GLU A 499 -64.80 -29.62 26.38
C GLU A 499 -66.14 -29.07 26.86
N ASN A 500 -67.26 -29.62 26.36
CA ASN A 500 -68.51 -29.82 27.11
C ASN A 500 -69.55 -30.56 26.27
N SER A 501 -69.54 -31.90 26.28
CA SER A 501 -70.78 -32.72 26.30
C SER A 501 -70.48 -34.23 26.36
N CYS A 502 -70.18 -34.69 27.57
CA CYS A 502 -70.49 -36.04 28.06
C CYS A 502 -70.40 -35.92 29.60
N TRP A 503 -71.44 -36.04 30.42
CA TRP A 503 -72.64 -36.87 30.38
C TRP A 503 -73.75 -36.22 31.23
N ASP A 504 -75.02 -36.51 30.92
CA ASP A 504 -76.06 -36.93 31.88
C ASP A 504 -77.45 -36.93 31.22
N THR A 505 -77.85 -38.03 30.58
CA THR A 505 -78.92 -38.98 30.98
C THR A 505 -79.21 -39.99 29.89
#